data_AF-A0A5D0H356-F1
#
_entry.id   AF-A0A5D0H356-F1
#
_cell.length_a   1.000
_cell.length_b   1.000
_cell.length_c   1.000
_cell.angle_alpha   90.00
_cell.angle_beta   90.00
_cell.angle_gamma   90.00
#
_symmetry.space_group_name_H-M   'P 1'
#
loop_
_entity.id
_entity.type
_entity.pdbx_description
1 polymer ?
#
loop_
_entity_poly.entity_id
_entity_poly.type
_entity_poly.pdbx_seq_one_letter_code
_entity_poly.pdbx_strand_id
1 'polypeptide(L)'
;QKKTPKKIMMDVYTNWCGPCKMLDRNTFQNQQVANYVNEHYYAVKFNAEGNDQITFDGKTFSNPNYNPANANRRNSPHELSRYFQIQAYPTIV
;
A
#
# COMPACT_ATOMS: atom_id res chain seq x y z
N GLN A 1 15.33 20.58 -3.92
CA GLN A 1 15.32 19.10 -3.96
C GLN A 1 16.47 18.55 -3.12
N LYS A 2 16.22 17.56 -2.24
CA LYS A 2 17.32 16.87 -1.53
C LYS A 2 18.11 16.01 -2.53
N LYS A 3 19.45 16.05 -2.46
CA LYS A 3 20.40 15.46 -3.43
C LYS A 3 20.30 13.93 -3.60
N THR A 4 19.56 13.25 -2.73
CA THR A 4 19.24 11.81 -2.84
C THR A 4 17.90 11.60 -2.15
N PRO A 5 16.78 11.50 -2.89
CA PRO A 5 15.51 11.15 -2.27
C PRO A 5 15.60 9.74 -1.66
N LYS A 6 15.05 9.56 -0.46
CA LYS A 6 14.91 8.22 0.14
C LYS A 6 14.10 7.34 -0.79
N LYS A 7 14.36 6.02 -0.77
CA LYS A 7 13.55 5.06 -1.53
C LYS A 7 12.12 5.04 -0.96
N ILE A 8 11.13 4.78 -1.80
CA ILE A 8 9.75 4.59 -1.36
C ILE A 8 9.62 3.11 -0.95
N MET A 9 8.99 2.87 0.19
CA MET A 9 8.59 1.54 0.65
C MET A 9 7.07 1.53 0.70
N MET A 10 6.44 0.71 -0.13
CA MET A 10 4.98 0.66 -0.22
C MET A 10 4.45 -0.63 0.40
N ASP A 11 3.72 -0.50 1.51
CA ASP A 11 2.95 -1.59 2.13
C ASP A 11 1.57 -1.68 1.49
N VAL A 12 1.34 -2.76 0.76
CA VAL A 12 0.13 -3.00 -0.02
C VAL A 12 -0.80 -3.94 0.73
N TYR A 13 -1.96 -3.43 1.13
CA TYR A 13 -2.93 -4.10 2.00
C TYR A 13 -4.36 -4.02 1.46
N THR A 14 -5.27 -4.75 2.12
CA THR A 14 -6.73 -4.58 1.96
C THR A 14 -7.43 -4.61 3.32
N ASN A 15 -8.63 -4.02 3.42
CA ASN A 15 -9.34 -3.86 4.70
C ASN A 15 -9.74 -5.19 5.37
N TRP A 16 -10.04 -6.20 4.55
CA TRP A 16 -10.45 -7.54 4.98
C TRP A 16 -9.27 -8.49 5.21
N CYS A 17 -8.05 -8.10 4.84
CA CYS A 17 -6.87 -8.94 4.97
C CYS A 17 -6.42 -9.05 6.44
N GLY A 18 -6.69 -10.20 7.06
CA GLY A 18 -6.22 -10.53 8.41
C GLY A 18 -4.69 -10.52 8.54
N PRO A 19 -3.94 -11.20 7.65
CA PRO A 19 -2.47 -11.19 7.68
C PRO A 19 -1.85 -9.79 7.57
N CYS A 20 -2.45 -8.88 6.81
CA CYS A 20 -2.00 -7.50 6.69
C CYS A 20 -2.04 -6.77 8.05
N LYS A 21 -3.10 -7.00 8.85
CA LYS A 21 -3.20 -6.45 10.21
C LYS A 21 -2.16 -7.05 11.16
N MET A 22 -1.78 -8.32 10.97
CA MET A 22 -0.71 -8.94 11.76
C MET A 22 0.66 -8.36 11.42
N LEU A 23 0.96 -8.16 10.12
CA LEU A 23 2.19 -7.51 9.68
C LEU A 23 2.32 -6.11 10.29
N ASP A 24 1.26 -5.32 10.23
CA ASP A 24 1.24 -3.96 10.79
C ASP A 24 1.56 -3.94 12.29
N ARG A 25 0.93 -4.84 13.05
CA ARG A 25 1.15 -4.96 14.50
C ARG A 25 2.53 -5.48 14.88
N ASN A 26 3.04 -6.47 14.15
CA ASN A 26 4.27 -7.15 14.54
C ASN A 26 5.53 -6.48 13.99
N THR A 27 5.42 -5.72 12.90
CA THR A 27 6.55 -5.10 12.21
C THR A 27 6.56 -3.60 12.41
N PHE A 28 5.49 -2.89 12.02
CA PHE A 28 5.51 -1.43 12.01
C PHE A 28 5.22 -0.79 13.38
N GLN A 29 4.66 -1.53 14.35
CA GLN A 29 4.61 -1.06 15.75
C GLN A 29 5.90 -1.28 16.53
N ASN A 30 6.86 -2.04 15.99
CA ASN A 30 8.17 -2.15 16.62
C ASN A 30 8.95 -0.85 16.39
N GLN A 31 9.26 -0.14 17.49
CA GLN A 31 9.94 1.16 17.44
C GLN A 31 11.27 1.12 16.66
N GLN A 32 12.03 0.03 16.74
CA GLN A 32 13.31 -0.09 16.03
C GLN A 32 13.09 -0.14 14.52
N VAL A 33 12.08 -0.90 14.07
CA VAL A 33 11.72 -1.01 12.66
C VAL A 33 11.14 0.31 12.15
N ALA A 34 10.24 0.92 12.90
CA ALA A 34 9.65 2.22 12.55
C ALA A 34 10.74 3.30 12.40
N ASN A 35 11.70 3.35 13.32
CA ASN A 35 12.81 4.30 13.25
C ASN A 35 13.68 4.04 12.00
N TYR A 36 14.04 2.79 11.73
CA TYR A 36 14.82 2.42 10.55
C TYR A 36 14.11 2.78 9.24
N VAL A 37 12.82 2.48 9.14
CA VAL A 37 12.00 2.81 7.96
C VAL A 37 11.90 4.33 7.79
N ASN A 38 11.63 5.08 8.86
CA ASN A 38 11.57 6.54 8.81
C ASN A 38 12.91 7.19 8.45
N GLU A 39 14.03 6.58 8.85
CA GLU A 39 15.37 7.07 8.54
C GLU A 39 15.73 6.82 7.08
N HIS A 40 15.45 5.64 6.53
CA HIS A 40 15.95 5.24 5.21
C HIS A 40 14.93 5.30 4.07
N TYR A 41 13.63 5.30 4.36
CA TYR A 41 12.56 5.18 3.38
C TYR A 41 11.47 6.24 3.55
N TYR A 42 10.68 6.42 2.49
CA TYR A 42 9.35 7.02 2.57
C TYR A 42 8.33 5.89 2.60
N ALA A 43 7.77 5.61 3.78
CA ALA A 43 6.74 4.59 3.95
C ALA A 43 5.40 5.08 3.41
N VAL A 44 4.77 4.27 2.56
CA VAL A 44 3.44 4.51 2.00
C VAL A 44 2.59 3.28 2.26
N LYS A 45 1.40 3.47 2.84
CA LYS A 45 0.38 2.41 2.92
C LYS A 45 -0.61 2.59 1.80
N PHE A 46 -0.78 1.55 0.97
CA PHE A 46 -1.65 1.58 -0.18
C PHE A 46 -2.73 0.49 -0.07
N ASN A 47 -4.00 0.92 -0.12
CA ASN A 47 -5.13 -0.01 -0.18
C ASN A 47 -5.32 -0.49 -1.62
N ALA A 48 -4.92 -1.72 -1.88
CA ALA A 48 -4.93 -2.33 -3.21
C ALA A 48 -6.33 -2.54 -3.80
N GLU A 49 -7.37 -2.43 -3.00
CA GLU A 49 -8.77 -2.59 -3.38
C GLU A 49 -9.61 -1.35 -3.00
N GLY A 50 -8.94 -0.25 -2.66
CA GLY A 50 -9.56 1.03 -2.32
C GLY A 50 -10.05 1.79 -3.54
N ASN A 51 -10.65 2.96 -3.30
CA ASN A 51 -11.17 3.87 -4.31
C ASN A 51 -10.34 5.16 -4.46
N ASP A 52 -9.15 5.19 -3.85
CA ASP A 52 -8.25 6.33 -3.94
C ASP A 52 -7.82 6.56 -5.40
N GLN A 53 -7.48 7.80 -5.74
CA GLN A 53 -6.89 8.12 -7.03
C GLN A 53 -5.43 8.50 -6.80
N ILE A 54 -4.50 7.76 -7.42
CA ILE A 54 -3.08 7.89 -7.17
C ILE A 54 -2.37 8.28 -8.46
N THR A 55 -1.59 9.36 -8.42
CA THR A 55 -0.73 9.73 -9.54
C THR A 55 0.68 9.24 -9.28
N PHE A 56 1.15 8.32 -10.12
CA PHE A 56 2.50 7.76 -10.07
C PHE A 56 3.13 7.84 -11.45
N ASP A 57 4.35 8.39 -11.53
CA ASP A 57 5.10 8.55 -12.78
C ASP A 57 4.32 9.27 -13.90
N GLY A 58 3.59 10.33 -13.53
CA GLY A 58 2.76 11.11 -14.46
C GLY A 58 1.49 10.40 -14.94
N LYS A 59 1.20 9.19 -14.45
CA LYS A 59 -0.03 8.44 -14.74
C LYS A 59 -0.94 8.42 -13.52
N THR A 60 -2.22 8.65 -13.75
CA THR A 60 -3.23 8.55 -12.71
C THR A 60 -3.89 7.18 -12.74
N PHE A 61 -3.89 6.51 -11.60
CA PHE A 61 -4.47 5.19 -11.39
C PHE A 61 -5.69 5.31 -10.48
N SER A 62 -6.71 4.51 -10.75
CA SER A 62 -7.97 4.49 -10.01
C SER A 62 -8.50 3.07 -9.81
N ASN A 63 -9.67 2.92 -9.19
CA ASN A 63 -10.39 1.66 -9.11
C ASN A 63 -11.81 1.81 -9.68
N PRO A 64 -11.98 1.73 -11.02
CA PRO A 64 -13.26 1.99 -11.67
C PRO A 64 -14.35 0.98 -11.30
N ASN A 65 -13.97 -0.22 -10.84
CA ASN A 65 -14.90 -1.28 -10.45
C ASN A 65 -15.15 -1.33 -8.94
N TYR A 66 -14.66 -0.34 -8.19
CA TYR A 66 -14.82 -0.30 -6.75
C TYR A 66 -16.30 -0.28 -6.36
N ASN A 67 -16.70 -1.24 -5.53
CA ASN A 67 -18.02 -1.28 -4.94
C ASN A 67 -17.99 -0.79 -3.48
N PRO A 68 -18.62 0.34 -3.13
CA PRO A 68 -18.68 0.83 -1.74
C PRO A 68 -19.30 -0.18 -0.75
N ALA A 69 -20.23 -1.03 -1.18
CA ALA A 69 -20.80 -2.08 -0.33
C ALA A 69 -19.76 -3.14 0.09
N ASN A 70 -18.66 -3.26 -0.67
CA ASN A 70 -17.55 -4.17 -0.40
C ASN A 70 -16.34 -3.46 0.22
N ALA A 71 -16.47 -2.25 0.75
CA ALA A 71 -15.34 -1.50 1.33
C ALA A 71 -14.53 -2.31 2.38
N ASN A 72 -15.21 -3.19 3.13
CA ASN A 72 -14.60 -4.06 4.15
C ASN A 72 -14.57 -5.54 3.77
N ARG A 73 -14.78 -5.87 2.49
CA ARG A 73 -14.77 -7.23 1.92
C ARG A 73 -13.91 -7.22 0.64
N ARG A 74 -13.76 -8.39 0.01
CA ARG A 74 -13.03 -8.47 -1.26
C ARG A 74 -13.69 -7.57 -2.31
N ASN A 75 -12.92 -6.67 -2.88
CA ASN A 75 -13.32 -5.73 -3.91
C ASN A 75 -12.48 -5.94 -5.18
N SER A 76 -12.77 -5.18 -6.23
CA SER A 76 -11.91 -5.17 -7.41
C SER A 76 -10.53 -4.62 -7.08
N PRO A 77 -9.45 -5.20 -7.64
CA PRO A 77 -8.11 -4.67 -7.46
C PRO A 77 -7.97 -3.34 -8.20
N HIS A 78 -7.45 -2.35 -7.49
CA HIS A 78 -7.06 -1.03 -7.99
C HIS A 78 -6.02 -1.16 -9.11
N GLU A 79 -6.05 -0.25 -10.08
CA GLU A 79 -5.19 -0.30 -11.27
C GLU A 79 -3.70 -0.25 -10.91
N LEU A 80 -3.33 0.55 -9.91
CA LEU A 80 -1.96 0.63 -9.38
C LEU A 80 -1.46 -0.74 -8.88
N SER A 81 -2.30 -1.54 -8.22
CA SER A 81 -1.93 -2.89 -7.77
C SER A 81 -1.59 -3.80 -8.95
N ARG A 82 -2.35 -3.67 -10.06
CA ARG A 82 -2.10 -4.40 -11.30
C ARG A 82 -0.83 -3.94 -12.00
N TYR A 83 -0.54 -2.64 -11.95
CA TYR A 83 0.68 -2.06 -12.49
C TYR A 83 1.94 -2.67 -11.83
N PHE A 84 1.91 -2.84 -10.50
CA PHE A 84 2.96 -3.53 -9.75
C PHE A 84 2.84 -5.06 -9.74
N GLN A 85 1.90 -5.63 -10.52
CA GLN A 85 1.66 -7.07 -10.64
C GLN A 85 1.40 -7.79 -9.32
N ILE A 86 0.80 -7.12 -8.34
CA ILE A 86 0.56 -7.66 -7.00
C ILE A 86 -0.51 -8.76 -7.06
N GLN A 87 -0.12 -9.98 -6.69
CA GLN A 87 -1.01 -11.16 -6.73
C GLN A 87 -1.57 -11.55 -5.35
N ALA A 88 -0.97 -11.07 -4.26
CA ALA A 88 -1.31 -11.46 -2.90
C ALA A 88 -1.13 -10.31 -1.92
N TYR A 89 -1.83 -10.37 -0.79
CA TYR A 89 -1.74 -9.38 0.29
C TYR A 89 -1.40 -10.07 1.62
N PRO A 90 -0.54 -9.45 2.46
CA PRO A 90 0.19 -8.21 2.21
C PRO A 90 1.37 -8.40 1.23
N THR A 91 1.77 -7.33 0.56
CA THR A 91 3.01 -7.27 -0.26
C THR A 91 3.72 -5.95 0.03
N ILE A 92 5.05 -5.98 0.14
CA ILE A 92 5.89 -4.77 0.26
C ILE A 92 6.67 -4.60 -1.05
N VAL A 93 6.60 -3.39 -1.64
CA VAL A 93 7.33 -3.00 -2.86
C VAL A 93 8.34 -1.91 -2.56
#